data_AF-A0A959LU14-F1
#
_entry.id   AF-A0A959LU14-F1
#
_cell.length_a   1.000
_cell.length_b   1.000
_cell.length_c   1.000
_cell.angle_alpha   90.00
_cell.angle_beta   90.00
_cell.angle_gamma   90.00
#
_symmetry.space_group_name_H-M   'P 1'
#
loop_
_entity.id
_entity.type
_entity.pdbx_description
1 polymer ?
#
loop_
_entity_poly.entity_id
_entity_poly.type
_entity_poly.pdbx_seq_one_letter_code
_entity_poly.pdbx_strand_id
1 'polypeptide(L)' 'VENAIKHNIVSVSAPLKIKIHIDGNFISVENTYQPKISKEAGAGLGLINIRKRYNLLTKREIAYFIKDKEFVVKLPLL' A
#
# COMPACT_ATOMS: atom_id res chain seq x y z
N VAL A 1 -3.61 -3.45 -3.33
CA VAL A 1 -3.74 -4.89 -3.01
C VAL A 1 -2.68 -5.72 -3.72
N GLU A 2 -2.57 -5.67 -5.05
CA GLU A 2 -1.55 -6.43 -5.82
C GLU A 2 -0.10 -6.23 -5.32
N ASN A 3 0.29 -4.98 -5.01
CA ASN A 3 1.60 -4.67 -4.43
C ASN A 3 1.88 -5.43 -3.12
N ALA A 4 0.85 -5.67 -2.30
CA ALA A 4 1.00 -6.37 -1.04
C ALA A 4 1.36 -7.85 -1.28
N ILE A 5 0.84 -8.47 -2.33
CA ILE A 5 1.16 -9.87 -2.66
C ILE A 5 2.54 -9.98 -3.32
N LYS A 6 2.86 -9.06 -4.25
CA LYS A 6 4.14 -9.09 -4.97
C LYS A 6 5.33 -8.92 -4.04
N HIS A 7 5.26 -7.92 -3.14
CA HIS A 7 6.41 -7.49 -2.35
C HIS A 7 6.48 -8.12 -0.94
N ASN A 8 5.49 -8.90 -0.49
CA ASN A 8 5.55 -9.55 0.82
C ASN A 8 5.74 -11.06 0.74
N ILE A 9 6.43 -11.62 1.74
CA ILE A 9 6.47 -13.05 2.00
C ILE A 9 5.04 -13.49 2.36
N VAL A 10 4.55 -14.53 1.69
CA VAL A 10 3.24 -15.13 1.95
C VAL A 10 3.46 -16.62 2.19
N SER A 11 3.25 -17.07 3.42
CA SER A 11 3.34 -18.49 3.79
C SER A 11 2.22 -18.87 4.76
N VAL A 12 1.99 -20.18 4.92
CA VAL A 12 1.03 -20.69 5.91
C VAL A 12 1.44 -20.29 7.34
N SER A 13 2.75 -20.27 7.62
CA SER A 13 3.31 -19.86 8.92
C SER A 13 3.30 -18.34 9.15
N ALA A 14 3.20 -17.54 8.09
CA ALA A 14 3.19 -16.09 8.15
C ALA A 14 2.19 -15.51 7.13
N PRO A 15 0.87 -15.61 7.42
CA PRO A 15 -0.15 -15.19 6.47
C PRO A 15 -0.14 -13.67 6.26
N LEU A 16 -0.29 -13.24 5.01
CA LEU A 16 -0.46 -11.84 4.67
C LEU A 16 -1.88 -11.40 5.02
N LYS A 17 -2.03 -10.52 6.00
CA LYS A 17 -3.32 -9.90 6.32
C LYS A 17 -3.43 -8.58 5.60
N ILE A 18 -4.54 -8.36 4.88
CA ILE A 18 -4.85 -7.10 4.21
C ILE A 18 -6.14 -6.55 4.82
N LYS A 19 -6.14 -5.29 5.21
CA LYS A 19 -7.34 -4.56 5.67
C LYS A 19 -7.61 -3.41 4.71
N ILE A 20 -8.88 -3.22 4.38
CA ILE A 20 -9.35 -2.07 3.60
C ILE A 20 -10.50 -1.48 4.38
N HIS A 21 -10.39 -0.21 4.75
CA HIS A 21 -11.41 0.49 5.50
C HIS A 21 -11.40 1.98 5.19
N ILE A 22 -12.49 2.66 5.54
CA ILE A 22 -12.58 4.11 5.48
C ILE A 22 -12.06 4.67 6.80
N ASP A 23 -11.15 5.63 6.72
CA ASP A 23 -10.60 6.39 7.85
C ASP A 23 -10.77 7.88 7.56
N GLY A 24 -11.85 8.45 8.09
CA GLY A 24 -12.28 9.81 7.79
C GLY A 24 -12.49 10.02 6.29
N ASN A 25 -11.73 10.93 5.69
CA ASN A 25 -11.81 11.27 4.26
C ASN A 25 -10.86 10.44 3.39
N PHE A 26 -10.38 9.30 3.87
CA PHE A 26 -9.45 8.43 3.14
C PHE A 26 -9.94 6.98 3.11
N ILE A 27 -9.64 6.29 2.03
CA ILE A 27 -9.57 4.83 2.00
C ILE A 27 -8.17 4.44 2.47
N SER A 28 -8.10 3.68 3.55
CA SER A 28 -6.88 3.10 4.08
C SER A 28 -6.77 1.63 3.62
N VAL A 29 -5.64 1.30 3.01
CA VAL A 29 -5.27 -0.06 2.64
C VAL A 29 -4.03 -0.44 3.42
N GLU A 30 -4.15 -1.44 4.28
CA GLU A 30 -3.08 -1.89 5.18
C GLU A 30 -2.73 -3.34 4.86
N ASN A 31 -1.44 -3.69 4.94
CA ASN A 31 -1.02 -5.08 4.91
C ASN A 31 0.09 -5.34 5.93
N THR A 32 0.19 -6.57 6.45
CA THR A 32 1.35 -6.96 7.26
C THR A 32 2.64 -6.71 6.47
N TYR A 33 3.60 -6.01 7.07
CA TYR A 33 4.87 -5.64 6.44
C TYR A 33 5.88 -6.77 6.61
N GLN A 34 6.05 -7.54 5.54
CA GLN A 34 6.94 -8.70 5.46
C GLN A 34 7.73 -8.65 4.14
N PRO A 35 8.55 -7.61 3.91
CA PRO A 35 9.18 -7.38 2.62
C PRO A 35 10.01 -8.60 2.18
N LYS A 36 9.84 -9.05 0.94
CA LYS A 36 10.75 -10.02 0.34
C LYS A 36 12.15 -9.39 0.23
N ILE A 37 13.19 -10.18 0.46
CA ILE A 37 14.60 -9.75 0.33
C ILE A 37 15.02 -9.59 -1.15
N SER A 38 14.17 -9.97 -2.11
CA SER A 38 14.43 -9.84 -3.54
C SER A 38 14.51 -8.36 -3.96
N LYS A 39 15.61 -7.99 -4.64
CA LYS A 39 15.71 -6.74 -5.42
C LYS A 39 14.86 -6.89 -6.69
N GLU A 40 13.54 -6.81 -6.55
CA GLU A 40 12.64 -6.77 -7.69
C GLU A 40 12.74 -5.41 -8.40
N ALA A 41 13.04 -5.43 -9.70
CA ALA A 41 13.02 -4.24 -10.53
C ALA A 41 11.62 -3.60 -10.50
N GLY A 42 11.54 -2.31 -10.16
CA GLY A 42 10.28 -1.57 -10.13
C GLY A 42 9.61 -1.40 -8.75
N ALA A 43 10.31 -1.71 -7.66
CA ALA A 43 9.88 -1.33 -6.31
C ALA A 43 9.54 0.18 -6.27
N GLY A 44 8.34 0.54 -5.84
CA GLY A 44 7.85 1.93 -5.78
C GLY A 44 7.15 2.46 -7.03
N LEU A 45 7.25 1.82 -8.20
CA LEU A 45 6.56 2.26 -9.42
C LEU A 45 5.03 2.26 -9.25
N GLY A 46 4.49 1.30 -8.50
CA GLY A 46 3.07 1.22 -8.21
C GLY A 46 2.56 2.45 -7.45
N LEU A 47 3.30 2.93 -6.44
CA LEU A 47 2.94 4.13 -5.69
C LEU A 47 3.07 5.40 -6.54
N ILE A 48 4.10 5.48 -7.38
CA ILE A 48 4.28 6.59 -8.33
C ILE A 48 3.09 6.66 -9.29
N ASN A 49 2.64 5.52 -9.81
CA ASN A 49 1.50 5.46 -10.73
C ASN A 49 0.19 5.87 -10.06
N ILE A 50 -0.05 5.42 -8.81
CA ILE A 50 -1.22 5.84 -8.04
C ILE A 50 -1.18 7.35 -7.81
N ARG A 51 -0.04 7.90 -7.38
CA ARG A 51 0.12 9.35 -7.15
C ARG A 51 -0.17 10.16 -8.41
N LYS A 52 0.42 9.77 -9.55
CA LYS A 52 0.18 10.44 -10.84
C LYS A 52 -1.30 10.50 -11.20
N ARG A 53 -2.04 9.40 -10.98
CA ARG A 53 -3.49 9.35 -11.26
C ARG A 53 -4.28 10.28 -10.32
N TYR A 54 -3.95 10.30 -9.03
CA TYR A 54 -4.60 11.19 -8.08
C TYR A 54 -4.36 12.67 -8.41
N ASN A 55 -3.14 13.02 -8.82
CA ASN A 55 -2.79 14.39 -9.20
C ASN A 55 -3.57 14.91 -10.43
N LEU A 56 -4.12 14.02 -11.26
CA LEU A 56 -4.99 14.41 -12.39
C LEU A 56 -6.43 14.70 -11.96
N LEU A 57 -6.87 14.16 -10.82
CA LEU A 57 -8.26 14.22 -10.36
C LEU A 57 -8.45 15.19 -9.19
N THR A 58 -7.39 15.43 -8.40
CA THR A 58 -7.47 16.26 -7.19
C THR A 58 -6.11 16.83 -6.80
N LYS A 59 -6.14 17.86 -5.94
CA LYS A 59 -4.94 18.37 -5.24
C LYS A 59 -4.66 17.65 -3.92
N ARG A 60 -5.53 16.72 -3.50
CA ARG A 60 -5.33 15.95 -2.27
C ARG A 60 -4.23 14.91 -2.49
N GLU A 61 -3.23 14.91 -1.61
CA GLU A 61 -2.09 13.98 -1.68
C GLU A 61 -2.46 12.60 -1.11
N ILE A 62 -1.91 11.56 -1.72
CA ILE A 62 -1.86 10.22 -1.13
C ILE A 62 -0.77 10.16 -0.05
N ALA A 63 -0.92 9.28 0.93
CA ALA A 63 0.11 9.02 1.94
C ALA A 63 0.41 7.53 2.04
N TYR A 64 1.64 7.17 2.39
CA TYR A 64 2.00 5.81 2.73
C TYR A 64 3.10 5.79 3.78
N PHE A 65 3.07 4.81 4.68
CA PHE A 65 4.02 4.68 5.78
C PHE A 65 3.98 3.27 6.36
N ILE A 66 4.96 2.94 7.19
CA ILE A 66 4.97 1.70 7.98
C ILE A 66 4.63 2.07 9.43
N LYS A 67 3.66 1.39 10.02
CA LYS A 67 3.26 1.56 11.42
C LYS A 67 2.90 0.20 12.00
N ASP A 68 3.37 -0.11 13.21
CA ASP A 68 3.00 -1.33 13.95
C ASP A 68 3.16 -2.64 13.15
N LYS A 69 4.25 -2.76 12.36
CA LYS A 69 4.51 -3.88 11.43
C LYS A 69 3.48 -4.03 10.31
N GLU A 70 2.75 -2.97 10.00
CA GLU A 70 1.84 -2.88 8.87
C GLU A 70 2.33 -1.79 7.91
N PHE A 71 2.26 -2.09 6.61
CA PHE A 71 2.42 -1.10 5.55
C PHE A 71 1.05 -0.53 5.23
N VAL A 72 0.93 0.80 5.33
CA VAL A 72 -0.33 1.53 5.22
C VAL A 72 -0.24 2.45 4.01
N VAL A 73 -1.28 2.44 3.17
CA VAL A 73 -1.50 3.39 2.08
C VAL A 73 -2.84 4.08 2.31
N LYS A 74 -2.84 5.40 2.39
CA LYS A 74 -4.03 6.25 2.48
C LYS A 74 -4.30 6.96 1.17
N LEU A 75 -5.49 6.78 0.64
CA LEU A 75 -5.97 7.38 -0.59
C LEU A 75 -7.15 8.31 -0.28
N PRO A 76 -7.11 9.60 -0.65
CA PRO A 76 -8.24 10.50 -0.43
C PRO A 76 -9.52 9.98 -1.10
N LEU A 77 -10.65 10.05 -0.42
CA LEU A 77 -11.96 9.89 -1.06
C LEU A 77 -12.20 11.09 -1.98
N LEU A 78 -12.64 10.82 -3.21
CA LEU A 78 -12.95 11.79 -4.25
C LEU A 78 -14.45 11.95 -4.43
#